data_AF-A0A846ELJ3-F1
#
_entry.id   AF-A0A846ELJ3-F1
#
_cell.length_a   1.000
_cell.length_b   1.000
_cell.length_c   1.000
_cell.angle_alpha   90.00
_cell.angle_beta   90.00
_cell.angle_gamma   90.00
#
_symmetry.space_group_name_H-M   'P 1'
#
loop_
_entity.id
_entity.type
_entity.pdbx_description
1 polymer ?
#
loop_
_entity_poly.entity_id
_entity_poly.type
_entity_poly.pdbx_seq_one_letter_code
_entity_poly.pdbx_strand_id
1 'polypeptide(L)' 'MFKSPLNIITVEQYLEAERYSNIRHEYVAGQVFAMVGASEEHNLIATNIIAILHL' A
#
# COMPACT_ATOMS: atom_id res chain seq x y z
N MET A 1 0.47 -11.86 -28.47
CA MET A 1 0.23 -11.49 -27.06
C MET A 1 1.23 -10.40 -26.71
N PHE A 2 0.81 -9.13 -26.69
CA PHE A 2 1.69 -8.01 -26.38
C PHE A 2 2.00 -8.04 -24.88
N LYS A 3 3.21 -8.46 -24.48
CA LYS A 3 3.74 -8.17 -23.15
C LYS A 3 4.19 -6.72 -23.18
N SER A 4 3.43 -5.81 -22.58
CA SER A 4 3.98 -4.51 -22.21
C SER A 4 5.20 -4.75 -21.30
N PRO A 5 6.31 -4.01 -21.46
CA PRO A 5 7.42 -4.13 -20.54
C PRO A 5 6.89 -3.84 -19.13
N LEU A 6 7.10 -4.79 -18.21
CA LEU A 6 6.80 -4.55 -16.80
C LEU A 6 7.73 -3.43 -16.35
N ASN A 7 7.15 -2.26 -16.06
CA ASN A 7 7.91 -1.17 -15.49
C ASN A 7 8.18 -1.51 -14.02
N ILE A 8 9.28 -2.20 -13.79
CA ILE A 8 9.75 -2.62 -12.47
C ILE A 8 10.49 -1.43 -11.88
N ILE A 9 9.98 -0.89 -10.77
CA ILE A 9 10.66 0.18 -10.03
C ILE A 9 11.39 -0.38 -8.80
N THR A 10 12.49 0.25 -8.43
CA THR A 10 13.20 -0.05 -7.17
C THR A 10 12.39 0.38 -5.96
N VAL A 11 12.74 -0.14 -4.79
CA VAL A 11 12.11 0.26 -3.52
C VAL A 11 12.36 1.74 -3.25
N GLU A 12 13.56 2.25 -3.55
CA GLU A 12 13.94 3.64 -3.35
C GLU A 12 13.08 4.58 -4.22
N GLN A 13 12.87 4.22 -5.49
CA GLN A 13 11.99 4.97 -6.40
C GLN A 13 10.53 4.94 -5.94
N TYR A 14 10.04 3.78 -5.47
CA TYR A 14 8.71 3.67 -4.90
C TYR A 14 8.55 4.59 -3.67
N LEU A 15 9.48 4.54 -2.72
CA LEU A 15 9.45 5.35 -1.51
C LEU A 15 9.54 6.85 -1.82
N GLU A 16 10.27 7.24 -2.87
CA GLU A 16 10.31 8.62 -3.34
C GLU A 16 8.98 9.09 -3.92
N ALA A 17 8.37 8.29 -4.78
CA ALA A 17 7.06 8.60 -5.34
C ALA A 17 5.96 8.64 -4.26
N GLU A 18 5.98 7.70 -3.32
CA GLU A 18 4.95 7.56 -2.28
C GLU A 18 4.90 8.78 -1.36
N ARG A 19 6.03 9.46 -1.10
CA ARG A 19 6.06 10.70 -0.28
C ARG A 19 5.20 11.83 -0.83
N TYR A 20 4.99 11.87 -2.13
CA TYR A 20 4.20 12.91 -2.80
C TYR A 20 2.82 12.42 -3.25
N SER A 21 2.47 11.17 -2.92
CA SER A 21 1.21 10.58 -3.34
C SER A 21 0.04 11.02 -2.45
N ASN A 22 -1.09 11.32 -3.07
CA ASN A 22 -2.35 11.63 -2.37
C ASN A 22 -3.11 10.37 -1.92
N ILE A 23 -2.73 9.20 -2.44
CA ILE A 23 -3.31 7.92 -2.07
C ILE A 23 -2.20 6.94 -1.70
N ARG A 24 -2.54 5.93 -0.90
CA ARG A 24 -1.56 4.92 -0.50
C ARG A 24 -1.41 3.87 -1.59
N HIS A 25 -0.19 3.37 -1.76
CA HIS A 25 0.09 2.26 -2.65
C HIS A 25 0.79 1.10 -1.94
N GLU A 26 0.63 -0.10 -2.47
CA GLU A 26 1.38 -1.29 -2.08
C GLU A 26 2.45 -1.61 -3.13
N TYR A 27 3.68 -1.86 -2.67
CA TYR A 27 4.78 -2.31 -3.50
C TYR A 27 4.97 -3.83 -3.37
N VAL A 28 4.85 -4.55 -4.49
CA VAL A 28 5.03 -6.01 -4.53
C VAL A 28 5.94 -6.38 -5.70
N ALA A 29 7.16 -6.83 -5.40
CA ALA A 29 8.13 -7.34 -6.36
C ALA A 29 8.36 -6.42 -7.58
N GLY A 30 8.47 -5.10 -7.35
CA GLY A 30 8.69 -4.12 -8.41
C GLY A 30 7.44 -3.47 -8.97
N GLN A 31 6.26 -3.94 -8.57
CA GLN A 31 4.96 -3.44 -9.02
C GLN A 31 4.30 -2.60 -7.94
N VAL A 32 3.52 -1.60 -8.35
CA VAL A 32 2.81 -0.67 -7.47
C VAL A 32 1.31 -0.82 -7.69
N PHE A 33 0.57 -1.04 -6.61
CA PHE A 33 -0.89 -1.19 -6.62
C PHE A 33 -1.52 -0.09 -5.79
N ALA A 34 -2.57 0.56 -6.29
CA ALA A 34 -3.34 1.50 -5.47
C ALA A 34 -4.02 0.73 -4.34
N MET A 35 -3.78 1.17 -3.11
CA MET A 35 -4.44 0.59 -1.94
C MET A 35 -5.86 1.13 -1.85
N VAL A 36 -6.80 0.26 -1.51
CA VAL A 36 -8.16 0.68 -1.16
C VAL A 36 -8.11 1.41 0.19
N GLY A 37 -8.78 2.56 0.28
CA GLY A 37 -8.91 3.28 1.55
C GLY A 37 -9.59 2.42 2.62
N ALA A 38 -9.30 2.71 3.88
CA ALA A 38 -9.97 2.05 5.00
C ALA A 38 -11.32 2.72 5.31
N SER A 39 -12.38 1.92 5.48
CA SER A 39 -13.65 2.43 6.02
C SER A 39 -13.55 2.66 7.54
N GLU A 40 -14.53 3.37 8.10
CA GLU A 40 -14.60 3.59 9.54
C GLU A 40 -14.73 2.25 10.31
N GLU A 41 -15.54 1.34 9.79
CA GLU A 41 -15.74 0.00 10.35
C GLU A 41 -14.45 -0.82 10.31
N HIS A 42 -13.70 -0.75 9.21
CA HIS A 42 -12.38 -1.37 9.11
C HIS A 42 -11.43 -0.84 10.20
N ASN A 43 -11.41 0.47 10.40
CA ASN A 43 -10.56 1.09 11.41
C ASN A 43 -10.95 0.69 12.83
N LEU A 44 -12.25 0.58 13.12
CA LEU A 44 -12.75 0.14 14.42
C LEU A 44 -12.30 -1.29 14.75
N ILE A 45 -12.46 -2.22 13.79
CA ILE A 45 -12.03 -3.61 13.95
C ILE A 45 -10.51 -3.68 14.16
N ALA A 46 -9.74 -3.00 13.31
CA ALA A 46 -8.28 -2.99 13.41
C ALA A 46 -7.81 -2.43 14.77
N THR A 47 -8.42 -1.34 15.25
CA THR A 47 -8.06 -0.71 16.53
C THR A 47 -8.41 -1.60 17.72
N ASN A 48 -9.54 -2.30 17.70
CA ASN A 48 -9.89 -3.27 18.74
C ASN A 48 -8.87 -4.40 18.83
N ILE A 49 -8.41 -4.94 17.69
CA ILE A 49 -7.37 -5.97 17.66
C ILE A 49 -6.05 -5.42 18.21
N ILE A 50 -5.64 -4.21 17.80
CA ILE A 50 -4.46 -3.53 18.32
C ILE A 50 -4.54 -3.40 19.84
N ALA A 51 -5.68 -2.95 20.38
CA ALA A 51 -5.85 -2.79 21.82
C ALA A 51 -5.73 -4.12 22.57
N ILE A 52 -6.31 -5.20 22.04
CA ILE A 52 -6.23 -6.54 22.65
C ILE A 52 -4.78 -7.07 22.66
N LEU A 53 -3.99 -6.80 21.61
CA LEU A 53 -2.62 -7.30 21.51
C LEU A 53 -1.59 -6.52 22.34
N HIS A 54 -1.94 -5.30 22.79
CA HIS A 54 -1.06 -4.46 23.60
C HIS A 54 -1.40 -4.47 25.11
N LEU A 55 -2.45 -5.20 25.50
CA LEU A 55 -2.80 -5.49 26.90
C LEU A 55 -2.11 -6.76 27.39
#